data_AF-A0A428VVW0-F1
#
_entry.id   AF-A0A428VVW0-F1
#
_cell.length_a   1.000
_cell.length_b   1.000
_cell.length_c   1.000
_cell.angle_alpha   90.00
_cell.angle_beta   90.00
_cell.angle_gamma   90.00
#
_symmetry.space_group_name_H-M   'P 1'
#
loop_
_entity.id
_entity.type
_entity.pdbx_description
1 polymer ?
#
loop_
_entity_poly.entity_id
_entity_poly.type
_entity_poly.pdbx_seq_one_letter_code
_entity_poly.pdbx_strand_id
1 'polypeptide(L)'
;MTASTIERDQDAGATSTRYHYTRVVEIAGRTVRARLERGVYLNHSGAVAEVLTDQTDWSTLVADDLNNWWHDTPPPSMDVNASAVLGPLAEQLLHRAAEILAAPPPTVTLSPHLYRAVSALLATSSGYNAECRIDPNDITWATNNGGTLHIFEHPDGSVTFTKAHRDECPFVASKGGQDCDDECYFDLPSRV
;
A
#
# COMPACT_ATOMS: atom_id res chain seq x y z
N MET A 1 -18.79 -6.15 -4.74
CA MET A 1 -18.86 -7.17 -5.81
C MET A 1 -17.49 -7.82 -5.87
N THR A 2 -17.37 -9.08 -5.47
CA THR A 2 -16.12 -9.84 -5.65
C THR A 2 -15.85 -9.99 -7.14
N ALA A 3 -14.71 -9.50 -7.62
CA ALA A 3 -14.33 -9.65 -9.02
C ALA A 3 -14.29 -11.15 -9.36
N SER A 4 -15.04 -11.56 -10.39
CA SER A 4 -14.99 -12.94 -10.87
C SER A 4 -13.58 -13.21 -11.39
N THR A 5 -12.86 -14.11 -10.74
CA THR A 5 -11.54 -14.55 -11.17
C THR A 5 -11.70 -15.76 -12.08
N ILE A 6 -11.20 -15.68 -13.31
CA ILE A 6 -11.28 -16.79 -14.29
C ILE A 6 -9.89 -17.41 -14.42
N GLU A 7 -9.75 -18.70 -14.09
CA GLU A 7 -8.48 -19.42 -14.27
C GLU A 7 -8.13 -19.51 -15.75
N ARG A 8 -6.87 -19.20 -16.10
CA ARG A 8 -6.36 -19.28 -17.47
C ARG A 8 -5.31 -20.38 -17.62
N ASP A 9 -4.35 -20.44 -16.71
CA ASP A 9 -3.25 -21.39 -16.76
C ASP A 9 -2.59 -21.54 -15.39
N GLN A 10 -1.89 -22.66 -15.17
CA GLN A 10 -1.04 -22.85 -14.01
C GLN A 10 0.15 -23.75 -14.32
N ASP A 11 1.29 -23.45 -13.69
CA ASP A 11 2.52 -24.24 -13.79
C ASP A 11 3.15 -24.43 -12.41
N ALA A 12 3.67 -25.63 -12.14
CA ALA A 12 4.27 -25.98 -10.86
C ALA A 12 5.46 -26.91 -11.08
N GLY A 13 6.54 -26.72 -10.33
CA GLY A 13 7.70 -27.60 -10.40
C GLY A 13 8.53 -27.58 -9.13
N ALA A 14 9.26 -28.67 -8.91
CA ALA A 14 10.16 -28.82 -7.78
C ALA A 14 11.47 -29.50 -8.21
N THR A 15 12.57 -29.05 -7.62
CA THR A 15 13.90 -29.63 -7.72
C THR A 15 14.48 -29.79 -6.30
N SER A 16 15.68 -30.35 -6.19
CA SER A 16 16.40 -30.43 -4.91
C SER A 16 16.82 -29.07 -4.34
N THR A 17 16.71 -27.99 -5.12
CA THR A 17 17.21 -26.65 -4.73
C THR A 17 16.18 -25.52 -4.84
N ARG A 18 15.04 -25.78 -5.47
CA ARG A 18 13.94 -24.81 -5.55
C ARG A 18 12.62 -25.50 -5.85
N TYR A 19 11.52 -24.81 -5.58
CA TYR A 19 10.24 -25.12 -6.19
C TYR A 19 9.50 -23.83 -6.52
N HIS A 20 8.67 -23.90 -7.55
CA HIS A 20 7.96 -22.74 -8.09
C HIS A 20 6.49 -23.07 -8.33
N TYR A 21 5.67 -22.02 -8.26
CA TYR A 21 4.27 -22.09 -8.65
C TYR A 21 3.88 -20.81 -9.35
N THR A 22 3.21 -20.96 -10.48
CA THR A 22 2.68 -19.88 -11.30
C THR A 22 1.18 -20.12 -11.51
N ARG A 23 0.36 -19.09 -11.28
CA ARG A 23 -1.05 -19.08 -11.67
C ARG A 23 -1.34 -17.86 -12.52
N VAL A 24 -2.04 -18.07 -13.63
CA VAL A 24 -2.51 -17.02 -14.52
C VAL A 24 -4.02 -16.99 -14.48
N VAL A 25 -4.58 -15.82 -14.20
CA VAL A 25 -6.01 -15.59 -14.08
C VAL A 25 -6.40 -14.33 -14.83
N GLU A 26 -7.70 -14.19 -15.10
CA GLU A 26 -8.28 -12.91 -15.51
C GLU A 26 -9.00 -12.26 -14.32
N ILE A 27 -8.67 -10.98 -14.08
CA ILE A 27 -9.26 -10.15 -13.03
C ILE A 27 -9.66 -8.81 -13.67
N ALA A 28 -10.93 -8.45 -13.59
CA ALA A 28 -11.47 -7.19 -14.13
C ALA A 28 -11.08 -6.93 -15.60
N GLY A 29 -11.05 -7.98 -16.43
CA GLY A 29 -10.67 -7.88 -17.85
C GLY A 29 -9.16 -7.75 -18.11
N ARG A 30 -8.32 -7.86 -17.08
CA ARG A 30 -6.85 -7.86 -17.17
C ARG A 30 -6.31 -9.26 -16.89
N THR A 31 -5.32 -9.70 -17.66
CA THR A 31 -4.58 -10.93 -17.38
C THR A 31 -3.56 -10.66 -16.28
N VAL A 32 -3.64 -11.40 -15.19
CA VAL A 32 -2.77 -11.29 -14.02
C VAL A 32 -2.10 -12.64 -13.77
N ARG A 33 -0.81 -12.62 -13.43
CA ARG A 33 -0.03 -13.81 -13.08
C ARG A 33 0.56 -13.67 -11.69
N ALA A 34 0.26 -14.61 -10.80
CA ALA A 34 1.03 -14.81 -9.58
C ALA A 34 2.21 -15.74 -9.89
N ARG A 35 3.43 -15.31 -9.54
CA ARG A 35 4.67 -16.05 -9.74
C ARG A 35 5.41 -16.14 -8.41
N LEU A 36 5.61 -17.37 -7.96
CA LEU A 36 6.24 -17.68 -6.68
C LEU A 36 7.39 -18.64 -6.89
N GLU A 37 8.53 -18.35 -6.27
CA GLU A 37 9.71 -19.22 -6.24
C GLU A 37 10.23 -19.29 -4.81
N ARG A 38 10.46 -20.52 -4.33
CA ARG A 38 11.11 -20.80 -3.05
C ARG A 38 12.43 -21.52 -3.32
N GLY A 39 13.54 -20.77 -3.24
CA GLY A 39 14.89 -21.31 -3.32
C GLY A 39 15.46 -21.67 -1.95
N VAL A 40 16.60 -22.35 -1.89
CA VAL A 40 17.29 -22.70 -0.60
C VAL A 40 17.59 -21.48 0.25
N TYR A 41 17.88 -20.33 -0.37
CA TYR A 41 18.22 -19.07 0.29
C TYR A 41 17.13 -18.02 0.08
N LEU A 42 17.02 -17.09 1.03
CA LEU A 42 16.09 -15.95 1.00
C LEU A 42 16.22 -15.15 -0.31
N ASN A 43 17.43 -14.80 -0.71
CA ASN A 43 17.70 -14.03 -1.93
C ASN A 43 17.40 -14.78 -3.25
N HIS A 44 17.09 -16.08 -3.20
CA HIS A 44 16.66 -16.89 -4.35
C HIS A 44 15.15 -17.20 -4.27
N SER A 45 14.41 -16.43 -3.49
CA SER A 45 12.98 -16.59 -3.32
C SER A 45 12.27 -15.30 -3.69
N GLY A 46 11.01 -15.41 -4.10
CA GLY A 46 10.20 -14.26 -4.50
C GLY A 46 8.74 -14.65 -4.67
N ALA A 47 7.85 -13.73 -4.33
CA ALA A 47 6.41 -13.90 -4.51
C ALA A 47 5.84 -12.59 -5.06
N VAL A 48 5.40 -12.60 -6.32
CA VAL A 48 4.91 -11.41 -7.02
C VAL A 48 3.62 -11.72 -7.77
N ALA A 49 2.71 -10.74 -7.84
CA ALA A 49 1.67 -10.71 -8.83
C ALA A 49 2.00 -9.64 -9.89
N GLU A 50 1.90 -10.03 -11.14
CA GLU A 50 2.23 -9.23 -12.31
C GLU A 50 0.97 -9.08 -13.18
N VAL A 51 0.77 -7.91 -13.78
CA VAL A 51 -0.30 -7.66 -14.76
C VAL A 51 0.29 -7.61 -16.16
N LEU A 52 -0.39 -8.23 -17.12
CA LEU A 52 -0.02 -8.14 -18.53
C LEU A 52 -0.44 -6.77 -19.07
N THR A 53 0.54 -6.02 -19.55
CA THR A 53 0.32 -4.69 -20.15
C THR A 53 -0.14 -4.80 -21.60
N ASP A 54 -0.70 -3.72 -22.13
CA ASP A 54 -1.09 -3.64 -23.56
C ASP A 54 0.13 -3.75 -24.51
N GLN A 55 1.34 -3.58 -23.98
CA GLN A 55 2.62 -3.77 -24.67
C GLN A 55 3.10 -5.24 -24.64
N THR A 56 2.29 -6.16 -24.11
CA THR A 56 2.59 -7.59 -23.95
C THR A 56 3.72 -7.93 -22.98
N ASP A 57 4.07 -6.98 -22.10
CA ASP A 57 5.04 -7.17 -21.02
C ASP A 57 4.36 -7.38 -19.66
N TRP A 58 4.99 -8.17 -18.79
CA TRP A 58 4.55 -8.38 -17.40
C TRP A 58 5.11 -7.28 -16.49
N SER A 59 4.22 -6.50 -15.89
CA SER A 59 4.58 -5.46 -14.92
C SER A 59 4.18 -5.88 -13.52
N THR A 60 5.09 -5.74 -12.55
CA THR A 60 4.80 -6.04 -11.14
C THR A 60 3.70 -5.13 -10.62
N LEU A 61 2.64 -5.73 -10.09
CA LEU A 61 1.51 -5.03 -9.49
C LEU A 61 1.63 -5.02 -7.96
N VAL A 62 2.02 -6.16 -7.38
CA VAL A 62 2.20 -6.31 -5.94
C VAL A 62 3.20 -7.43 -5.65
N ALA A 63 3.97 -7.29 -4.57
CA ALA A 63 4.86 -8.32 -4.06
C ALA A 63 4.51 -8.65 -2.59
N ASP A 64 4.91 -9.84 -2.14
CA ASP A 64 4.90 -10.18 -0.73
C ASP A 64 6.32 -10.17 -0.16
N ASP A 65 6.44 -9.69 1.07
CA ASP A 65 7.72 -9.70 1.77
C ASP A 65 8.11 -11.15 2.09
N LEU A 66 9.38 -11.50 1.86
CA LEU A 66 9.86 -12.86 2.08
C LEU A 66 9.73 -13.30 3.54
N ASN A 67 9.84 -12.37 4.48
CA ASN A 67 9.70 -12.67 5.91
C ASN A 67 8.29 -13.17 6.27
N ASN A 68 7.28 -12.88 5.45
CA ASN A 68 5.89 -13.26 5.72
C ASN A 68 5.59 -14.74 5.45
N TRP A 69 6.44 -15.44 4.67
CA TRP A 69 6.09 -16.78 4.19
C TRP A 69 7.27 -17.75 4.02
N TRP A 70 8.50 -17.23 3.90
CA TRP A 70 9.67 -18.07 3.59
C TRP A 70 9.98 -19.09 4.71
N HIS A 71 9.74 -18.71 5.97
CA HIS A 71 9.93 -19.57 7.14
C HIS A 71 8.81 -20.59 7.35
N ASP A 72 7.60 -20.27 6.87
CA ASP A 72 6.41 -21.11 7.02
C ASP A 72 6.24 -22.11 5.86
N THR A 73 7.14 -22.05 4.89
CA THR A 73 7.18 -22.98 3.75
C THR A 73 8.36 -23.96 3.87
N PRO A 74 8.15 -25.24 3.53
CA PRO A 74 9.19 -26.26 3.67
C PRO A 74 10.43 -25.94 2.82
N PRO A 75 11.62 -26.37 3.23
CA PRO A 75 12.81 -26.30 2.39
C PRO A 75 12.61 -27.07 1.06
N PRO A 76 13.29 -26.68 -0.03
CA PRO A 76 13.16 -27.36 -1.30
C PRO A 76 13.53 -28.85 -1.25
N SER A 77 12.69 -29.67 -1.87
CA SER A 77 12.94 -31.09 -2.16
C SER A 77 12.16 -31.48 -3.41
N MET A 78 12.61 -32.51 -4.12
CA MET A 78 11.91 -33.02 -5.31
C MET A 78 10.52 -33.59 -5.00
N ASP A 79 10.27 -33.94 -3.73
CA ASP A 79 8.99 -34.50 -3.28
C ASP A 79 7.98 -33.43 -2.85
N VAL A 80 8.37 -32.14 -2.86
CA VAL A 80 7.46 -31.05 -2.48
C VAL A 80 6.40 -30.86 -3.56
N ASN A 81 5.14 -30.92 -3.15
CA ASN A 81 4.03 -30.50 -3.99
C ASN A 81 3.94 -28.96 -4.01
N ALA A 82 4.59 -28.34 -4.98
CA ALA A 82 4.73 -26.89 -5.08
C ALA A 82 3.39 -26.15 -5.15
N SER A 83 2.41 -26.68 -5.90
CA SER A 83 1.08 -26.04 -6.01
C SER A 83 0.29 -26.12 -4.71
N ALA A 84 0.39 -27.24 -3.97
CA ALA A 84 -0.25 -27.36 -2.67
C ALA A 84 0.37 -26.43 -1.61
N VAL A 85 1.68 -26.25 -1.64
CA VAL A 85 2.42 -25.41 -0.68
C VAL A 85 2.28 -23.92 -0.99
N LEU A 86 2.44 -23.52 -2.26
CA LEU A 86 2.42 -22.10 -2.67
C LEU A 86 1.04 -21.62 -3.11
N GLY A 87 0.07 -22.52 -3.29
CA GLY A 87 -1.29 -22.20 -3.70
C GLY A 87 -1.98 -21.15 -2.83
N PRO A 88 -1.97 -21.29 -1.49
CA PRO A 88 -2.56 -20.29 -0.60
C PRO A 88 -1.92 -18.90 -0.75
N LEU A 89 -0.60 -18.83 -0.92
CA LEU A 89 0.13 -17.57 -1.11
C LEU A 89 -0.16 -16.95 -2.48
N ALA A 90 -0.29 -17.78 -3.52
CA ALA A 90 -0.74 -17.33 -4.85
C ALA A 90 -2.15 -16.73 -4.77
N GLU A 91 -3.08 -17.36 -4.05
CA GLU A 91 -4.44 -16.83 -3.88
C GLU A 91 -4.45 -15.49 -3.14
N GLN A 92 -3.66 -15.36 -2.07
CA GLN A 92 -3.52 -14.09 -1.33
C GLN A 92 -2.96 -12.96 -2.23
N LEU A 93 -1.93 -13.26 -3.03
CA LEU A 93 -1.36 -12.31 -3.98
C LEU A 93 -2.36 -11.89 -5.07
N LEU A 94 -3.11 -12.85 -5.63
CA LEU A 94 -4.15 -12.57 -6.62
C LEU A 94 -5.31 -11.79 -6.03
N HIS A 95 -5.67 -12.03 -4.77
CA HIS A 95 -6.68 -11.25 -4.06
C HIS A 95 -6.25 -9.79 -3.89
N ARG A 96 -5.01 -9.55 -3.43
CA ARG A 96 -4.44 -8.19 -3.34
C ARG A 96 -4.38 -7.51 -4.71
N ALA A 97 -3.98 -8.24 -5.75
CA ALA A 97 -4.00 -7.74 -7.12
C ALA A 97 -5.42 -7.32 -7.56
N ALA A 98 -6.43 -8.11 -7.20
CA ALA A 98 -7.82 -7.77 -7.49
C ALA A 98 -8.31 -6.53 -6.74
N GLU A 99 -7.93 -6.34 -5.49
CA GLU A 99 -8.24 -5.12 -4.73
C GLU A 99 -7.64 -3.87 -5.41
N ILE A 100 -6.38 -3.96 -5.86
CA ILE A 100 -5.70 -2.87 -6.57
C ILE A 100 -6.41 -2.55 -7.89
N LEU A 101 -6.75 -3.57 -8.68
CA LEU A 101 -7.42 -3.39 -9.98
C LEU A 101 -8.89 -2.97 -9.87
N ALA A 102 -9.56 -3.31 -8.78
CA ALA A 102 -10.94 -2.95 -8.52
C ALA A 102 -11.09 -1.55 -7.89
N ALA A 103 -10.01 -0.96 -7.38
CA ALA A 103 -10.04 0.37 -6.80
C ALA A 103 -10.50 1.39 -7.87
N PRO A 104 -11.67 2.03 -7.69
CA PRO A 104 -12.07 3.09 -8.61
C PRO A 104 -10.98 4.18 -8.59
N PRO A 105 -10.75 4.88 -9.72
CA PRO A 105 -9.95 6.09 -9.68
C PRO A 105 -10.54 6.98 -8.57
N PRO A 106 -9.69 7.53 -7.68
CA PRO A 106 -10.17 8.21 -6.48
C PRO A 106 -11.26 9.22 -6.87
N THR A 107 -12.47 9.01 -6.35
CA THR A 107 -13.66 9.84 -6.60
C THR A 107 -13.52 11.26 -6.06
N VAL A 108 -12.49 11.50 -5.27
CA VAL A 108 -12.02 12.83 -4.90
C VAL A 108 -10.83 13.15 -5.80
N THR A 109 -11.04 14.03 -6.77
CA THR A 109 -9.93 14.64 -7.51
C THR A 109 -9.16 15.52 -6.53
N LEU A 110 -8.17 14.95 -5.83
CA LEU A 110 -7.18 15.73 -5.11
C LEU A 110 -6.48 16.64 -6.13
N SER A 111 -6.17 17.86 -5.74
CA SER A 111 -5.40 18.75 -6.61
C SER A 111 -4.08 18.07 -7.00
N PRO A 112 -3.55 18.32 -8.22
CA PRO A 112 -2.21 17.83 -8.59
C PRO A 112 -1.11 18.25 -7.60
N HIS A 113 -1.30 19.39 -6.93
CA HIS A 113 -0.40 19.92 -5.91
C HIS A 113 -0.41 19.05 -4.65
N LEU A 114 -1.59 18.66 -4.16
CA LEU A 114 -1.70 17.75 -3.02
C LEU A 114 -1.10 16.37 -3.32
N TYR A 115 -1.30 15.84 -4.52
CA TYR A 115 -0.68 14.56 -4.92
C TYR A 115 0.85 14.62 -4.86
N ARG A 116 1.45 15.71 -5.37
CA ARG A 116 2.90 15.94 -5.32
C ARG A 116 3.39 16.11 -3.88
N ALA A 117 2.62 16.79 -3.03
CA ALA A 117 2.96 17.00 -1.63
C ALA A 117 2.95 15.69 -0.83
N VAL A 118 1.96 14.82 -1.05
CA VAL A 118 1.93 13.47 -0.43
C VAL A 118 3.11 12.62 -0.93
N SER A 119 3.43 12.68 -2.22
CA SER A 119 4.62 12.00 -2.77
C SER A 119 5.92 12.49 -2.12
N ALA A 120 6.08 13.80 -1.92
CA ALA A 120 7.23 14.37 -1.21
C ALA A 120 7.26 13.96 0.27
N LEU A 121 6.10 13.89 0.94
CA LEU A 121 6.00 13.42 2.32
C LEU A 121 6.40 11.95 2.46
N LEU A 122 5.97 11.09 1.55
CA LEU A 122 6.41 9.69 1.50
C LEU A 122 7.92 9.60 1.26
N ALA A 123 8.43 10.35 0.29
CA ALA A 123 9.85 10.36 -0.05
C ALA A 123 10.74 10.80 1.14
N THR A 124 10.27 11.79 1.90
CA THR A 124 11.00 12.34 3.06
C THR A 124 10.90 11.46 4.31
N SER A 125 9.75 10.82 4.55
CA SER A 125 9.54 9.97 5.73
C SER A 125 10.05 8.55 5.56
N SER A 126 9.98 8.02 4.33
CA SER A 126 10.17 6.59 4.07
C SER A 126 11.20 6.30 2.96
N GLY A 127 11.58 7.30 2.16
CA GLY A 127 12.53 7.17 1.05
C GLY A 127 11.89 7.36 -0.33
N TYR A 128 12.66 7.83 -1.32
CA TYR A 128 12.14 8.27 -2.63
C TYR A 128 11.44 7.18 -3.46
N ASN A 129 11.70 5.90 -3.18
CA ASN A 129 11.10 4.73 -3.81
C ASN A 129 10.34 3.85 -2.81
N ALA A 130 9.96 4.40 -1.66
CA ALA A 130 9.36 3.63 -0.58
C ALA A 130 7.92 3.23 -0.86
N GLU A 131 7.53 2.07 -0.33
CA GLU A 131 6.15 1.64 -0.19
C GLU A 131 5.77 1.76 1.29
N CYS A 132 4.67 2.43 1.59
CA CYS A 132 4.16 2.59 2.95
C CYS A 132 2.66 2.30 2.97
N ARG A 133 2.26 1.25 3.71
CA ARG A 133 0.87 0.93 3.98
C ARG A 133 0.48 1.53 5.32
N ILE A 134 -0.57 2.35 5.32
CA ILE A 134 -1.22 2.85 6.54
C ILE A 134 -2.49 2.03 6.74
N ASP A 135 -2.55 1.25 7.82
CA ASP A 135 -3.68 0.36 8.06
C ASP A 135 -4.87 1.06 8.78
N PRO A 136 -6.07 0.46 8.82
CA PRO A 136 -7.23 1.09 9.46
C PRO A 136 -7.04 1.43 10.95
N ASN A 137 -6.20 0.70 11.69
CA ASN A 137 -5.87 1.02 13.07
C ASN A 137 -4.96 2.24 13.15
N ASP A 138 -3.98 2.36 12.26
CA ASP A 138 -3.16 3.57 12.15
C ASP A 138 -4.00 4.80 11.81
N ILE A 139 -4.94 4.65 10.87
CA ILE A 139 -5.90 5.70 10.51
C ILE A 139 -6.75 6.07 11.73
N THR A 140 -7.33 5.07 12.42
CA THR A 140 -8.17 5.29 13.60
C THR A 140 -7.38 5.95 14.74
N TRP A 141 -6.17 5.48 15.01
CA TRP A 141 -5.28 6.07 15.99
C TRP A 141 -4.98 7.52 15.62
N ALA A 142 -4.61 7.80 14.37
CA ALA A 142 -4.36 9.15 13.91
C ALA A 142 -5.62 10.02 14.03
N THR A 143 -6.80 9.55 13.65
CA THR A 143 -8.05 10.30 13.81
C THR A 143 -8.34 10.64 15.28
N ASN A 144 -8.05 9.72 16.19
CA ASN A 144 -8.32 9.91 17.62
C ASN A 144 -7.21 10.68 18.36
N ASN A 145 -6.05 10.91 17.73
CA ASN A 145 -4.90 11.55 18.36
C ASN A 145 -4.42 12.77 17.54
N GLY A 146 -4.56 13.95 18.15
CA GLY A 146 -4.29 15.26 17.52
C GLY A 146 -5.57 15.96 17.03
N GLY A 147 -5.43 17.14 16.43
CA GLY A 147 -6.55 17.88 15.84
C GLY A 147 -6.96 17.36 14.45
N THR A 148 -8.01 17.96 13.88
CA THR A 148 -8.37 17.73 12.48
C THR A 148 -7.19 18.05 11.55
N LEU A 149 -6.98 17.23 10.51
CA LEU A 149 -5.97 17.51 9.49
C LEU A 149 -6.41 18.69 8.63
N HIS A 150 -5.61 19.75 8.66
CA HIS A 150 -5.72 20.88 7.74
C HIS A 150 -4.62 20.82 6.68
N ILE A 151 -4.99 21.17 5.46
CA ILE A 151 -4.13 21.17 4.29
C ILE A 151 -4.20 22.56 3.65
N PHE A 152 -3.05 23.24 3.56
CA PHE A 152 -2.93 24.56 2.94
C PHE A 152 -2.02 24.48 1.73
N GLU A 153 -2.54 24.86 0.57
CA GLU A 153 -1.75 25.07 -0.64
C GLU A 153 -1.30 26.52 -0.70
N HIS A 154 -0.01 26.75 -0.93
CA HIS A 154 0.58 28.08 -1.00
C HIS A 154 0.79 28.54 -2.45
N PRO A 155 0.82 29.86 -2.72
CA PRO A 155 1.04 30.39 -4.07
C PRO A 155 2.39 29.98 -4.70
N ASP A 156 3.40 29.66 -3.88
CA ASP A 156 4.70 29.18 -4.34
C ASP A 156 4.72 27.67 -4.69
N GLY A 157 3.58 27.00 -4.56
CA GLY A 157 3.41 25.58 -4.83
C GLY A 157 3.77 24.67 -3.67
N SER A 158 4.21 25.21 -2.52
CA SER A 158 4.40 24.43 -1.29
C SER A 158 3.06 24.07 -0.66
N VAL A 159 3.05 23.03 0.17
CA VAL A 159 1.85 22.56 0.88
C VAL A 159 2.18 22.36 2.36
N THR A 160 1.31 22.84 3.25
CA THR A 160 1.39 22.59 4.69
C THR A 160 0.35 21.58 5.12
N PHE A 161 0.80 20.52 5.77
CA PHE A 161 -0.04 19.56 6.51
C PHE A 161 0.07 19.86 8.00
N THR A 162 -1.04 19.95 8.72
CA THR A 162 -1.03 20.28 10.14
C THR A 162 -2.23 19.71 10.87
N LYS A 163 -1.98 19.23 12.09
CA LYS A 163 -2.98 18.79 13.08
C LYS A 163 -2.80 19.54 14.40
N ALA A 164 -2.06 20.64 14.37
CA ALA A 164 -1.47 21.27 15.55
C ALA A 164 -2.48 21.97 16.47
N HIS A 165 -3.78 21.92 16.18
CA HIS A 165 -4.79 22.74 16.88
C HIS A 165 -6.13 22.00 17.06
N ARG A 166 -6.89 22.35 18.11
CA ARG A 166 -8.29 21.90 18.29
C ARG A 166 -9.17 22.51 17.21
N ASP A 167 -10.28 21.86 16.86
CA ASP A 167 -11.20 22.30 15.79
C ASP A 167 -11.74 23.73 15.98
N GLU A 168 -11.76 24.23 17.22
CA GLU A 168 -12.24 25.56 17.61
C GLU A 168 -11.12 26.63 17.65
N CYS A 169 -9.87 26.26 17.37
CA CYS A 169 -8.74 27.18 17.42
C CYS A 169 -8.69 28.08 16.16
N PRO A 170 -8.58 29.41 16.32
CA PRO A 170 -8.55 30.33 15.18
C PRO A 170 -7.23 30.29 14.39
N PHE A 171 -6.17 29.70 14.95
CA PHE A 171 -4.86 29.57 14.31
C PHE A 171 -4.69 28.15 13.78
N VAL A 172 -4.23 28.01 12.53
CA VAL A 172 -4.25 26.71 11.85
C VAL A 172 -2.85 26.16 11.52
N ALA A 173 -1.76 26.87 11.79
CA ALA A 173 -0.39 26.40 11.54
C ALA A 173 0.56 26.62 12.73
N SER A 174 1.61 25.79 12.82
CA SER A 174 2.59 25.76 13.92
C SER A 174 3.43 27.03 14.09
N LYS A 175 3.41 27.96 13.11
CA LYS A 175 4.06 29.27 13.23
C LYS A 175 3.40 30.20 14.26
N GLY A 176 2.24 29.81 14.80
CA GLY A 176 1.58 30.45 15.96
C GLY A 176 1.58 29.57 17.22
N GLY A 177 2.31 28.45 17.26
CA GLY A 177 2.34 27.55 18.43
C GLY A 177 2.87 28.23 19.70
N GLN A 178 3.79 29.18 19.55
CA GLN A 178 4.31 29.99 20.65
C GLN A 178 3.24 30.91 21.27
N ASP A 179 2.22 31.29 20.51
CA ASP A 179 1.07 32.09 20.98
C ASP A 179 -0.11 31.21 21.46
N CYS A 180 -0.13 29.91 21.11
CA CYS A 180 -1.28 29.02 21.33
C CYS A 180 -1.15 28.10 22.55
N ASP A 181 0.05 27.60 22.85
CA ASP A 181 0.21 26.55 23.86
C ASP A 181 0.53 27.11 25.27
N ASP A 182 1.07 28.34 25.36
CA ASP A 182 1.43 29.00 26.62
C ASP A 182 0.55 30.23 26.98
N GLU A 183 -0.13 30.89 26.02
CA GLU A 183 -0.87 32.16 26.25
C GLU A 183 -2.31 32.22 25.70
N CYS A 184 -2.98 31.09 25.48
CA CYS A 184 -4.37 31.06 25.00
C CYS A 184 -5.40 31.49 26.09
N TYR A 185 -5.37 32.78 26.48
CA TYR A 185 -6.44 33.49 27.20
C TYR A 185 -7.25 34.29 26.18
N PHE A 186 -8.13 33.62 25.44
CA PHE A 186 -9.19 34.33 24.73
C PHE A 186 -10.39 34.47 25.65
N ASP A 187 -10.61 35.68 26.19
CA ASP A 187 -11.92 36.05 26.70
C ASP A 187 -12.89 36.08 25.52
N LEU A 188 -13.84 35.15 25.52
CA LEU A 188 -14.96 35.17 24.59
C LEU A 188 -15.69 36.51 24.75
N PRO A 189 -15.99 37.26 23.65
CA PRO A 189 -16.94 38.34 23.74
C PRO A 189 -18.27 37.73 24.21
N SER A 190 -18.75 38.17 25.37
CA SER A 190 -20.03 37.75 25.92
C SER A 190 -21.11 37.88 24.84
N ARG A 191 -21.76 36.76 24.52
CA ARG A 191 -22.85 36.65 23.55
C ARG A 191 -23.80 37.85 23.61
N VAL A 192 -23.99 38.52 22.47
CA VAL A 192 -25.20 39.25 22.10
C VAL A 192 -25.53 38.90 20.65
#